data_AF-A0A5N5CWW4-F1
#
_entry.id   AF-A0A5N5CWW4-F1
#
_cell.length_a   1.000
_cell.length_b   1.000
_cell.length_c   1.000
_cell.angle_alpha   90.00
_cell.angle_beta   90.00
_cell.angle_gamma   90.00
#
_symmetry.space_group_name_H-M   'P 1'
#
loop_
_entity.id
_entity.type
_entity.pdbx_description
1 polymer ?
#
loop_
_entity_poly.entity_id
_entity_poly.type
_entity_poly.pdbx_seq_one_letter_code
_entity_poly.pdbx_strand_id
1 'polypeptide(L)'
;MAMMRKITRSNARIGARGPGAASEFDAEDDAEPREFLVQIKMPEDQSGAMPFVDSSMGDMQRRHPQTAERNAARVKLWEVLDKDEYKGAEMAYTYDFGDGWEHVVSVVGRAPATERITCTEGEGRGVAEDVGGTRGWERLKAAYRAENPDKEQKEKMRWFESEASNADRDGLGGNRAARWSKAEVNRSLAEAGL
;
A
#
# COMPACT_ATOMS: atom_id res chain seq x y z
N MET A 1 20.52 -4.93 -3.58
CA MET A 1 19.22 -4.26 -3.72
C MET A 1 18.29 -5.12 -4.58
N ALA A 2 17.03 -5.30 -4.18
CA ALA A 2 16.01 -5.93 -5.02
C ALA A 2 15.42 -4.86 -5.94
N MET A 3 15.31 -5.12 -7.23
CA MET A 3 14.60 -4.23 -8.15
C MET A 3 13.10 -4.50 -7.96
N MET A 4 12.36 -3.49 -7.50
CA MET A 4 10.94 -3.57 -7.18
C MET A 4 10.14 -2.93 -8.31
N ARG A 5 9.14 -3.63 -8.85
CA ARG A 5 8.11 -3.05 -9.72
C ARG A 5 6.85 -2.82 -8.90
N LYS A 6 6.31 -1.60 -8.96
CA LYS A 6 5.02 -1.26 -8.35
C LYS A 6 3.92 -1.63 -9.33
N ILE A 7 3.07 -2.59 -8.97
CA ILE A 7 1.81 -2.86 -9.67
C ILE A 7 0.68 -2.52 -8.70
N THR A 8 -0.14 -1.52 -9.05
CA THR A 8 -1.35 -1.20 -8.29
C THR A 8 -2.51 -2.00 -8.87
N ARG A 9 -3.08 -2.94 -8.10
CA ARG A 9 -4.33 -3.63 -8.47
C ARG A 9 -5.51 -3.05 -7.71
N SER A 10 -6.62 -2.85 -8.40
CA SER A 10 -7.94 -2.63 -7.81
C SER A 10 -8.64 -3.98 -7.69
N ASN A 11 -8.80 -4.52 -6.49
CA ASN A 11 -9.61 -5.73 -6.29
C ASN A 11 -11.02 -5.37 -5.82
N ALA A 12 -12.02 -5.69 -6.63
CA ALA A 12 -13.38 -5.91 -6.17
C ALA A 12 -13.51 -7.40 -5.82
N ARG A 13 -13.70 -7.74 -4.54
CA ARG A 13 -14.09 -9.10 -4.13
C ARG A 13 -15.61 -9.12 -3.95
N ILE A 14 -16.33 -9.79 -4.86
CA ILE A 14 -17.73 -10.21 -4.68
C ILE A 14 -17.68 -11.68 -4.26
N GLY A 15 -17.98 -11.96 -3.00
CA GLY A 15 -18.23 -13.31 -2.50
C GLY A 15 -19.71 -13.44 -2.12
N ALA A 16 -20.47 -14.20 -2.90
CA ALA A 16 -21.87 -14.51 -2.60
C ALA A 16 -21.94 -15.55 -1.45
N ARG A 17 -22.75 -15.30 -0.42
CA ARG A 17 -23.15 -16.30 0.58
C ARG A 17 -24.56 -16.79 0.28
N GLY A 18 -24.73 -18.11 0.10
CA GLY A 18 -26.02 -18.80 0.25
C GLY A 18 -26.19 -19.30 1.69
N PRO A 19 -27.42 -19.49 2.21
CA PRO A 19 -27.65 -19.82 3.61
C PRO A 19 -27.80 -21.34 3.83
N GLY A 20 -27.26 -21.85 4.94
CA GLY A 20 -27.52 -23.21 5.43
C GLY A 20 -26.61 -23.56 6.61
N ALA A 21 -27.22 -23.78 7.78
CA ALA A 21 -26.58 -23.91 9.09
C ALA A 21 -26.02 -25.31 9.39
N ALA A 22 -24.95 -25.39 10.18
CA ALA A 22 -24.86 -26.18 11.43
C ALA A 22 -23.52 -25.88 12.14
N SER A 23 -23.56 -25.94 13.47
CA SER A 23 -22.46 -25.67 14.40
C SER A 23 -21.70 -26.94 14.77
N GLU A 24 -20.37 -26.94 14.69
CA GLU A 24 -19.48 -27.83 15.44
C GLU A 24 -18.26 -27.02 15.90
N PHE A 25 -18.27 -26.65 17.18
CA PHE A 25 -17.14 -26.07 17.89
C PHE A 25 -16.04 -27.15 18.04
N ASP A 26 -14.78 -26.75 17.79
CA ASP A 26 -13.53 -27.41 18.18
C ASP A 26 -12.86 -28.44 17.24
N ALA A 27 -12.95 -28.28 15.90
CA ALA A 27 -12.08 -29.06 14.99
C ALA A 27 -11.78 -28.46 13.59
N GLU A 28 -11.74 -27.12 13.40
CA GLU A 28 -11.45 -26.52 12.08
C GLU A 28 -10.45 -25.35 12.09
N ASP A 29 -9.49 -25.30 13.01
CA ASP A 29 -8.43 -24.26 12.96
C ASP A 29 -7.29 -24.59 11.96
N ASP A 30 -7.41 -25.71 11.25
CA ASP A 30 -6.49 -26.17 10.20
C ASP A 30 -7.01 -25.87 8.76
N ALA A 31 -8.15 -25.19 8.60
CA ALA A 31 -8.88 -25.16 7.32
C ALA A 31 -8.68 -23.90 6.46
N GLU A 32 -8.30 -22.75 7.02
CA GLU A 32 -8.08 -21.54 6.21
C GLU A 32 -6.66 -21.56 5.63
N PRO A 33 -6.49 -21.67 4.29
CA PRO A 33 -5.17 -21.63 3.69
C PRO A 33 -4.53 -20.27 3.99
N ARG A 34 -3.35 -20.29 4.63
CA ARG A 34 -2.57 -19.07 4.91
C ARG A 34 -2.47 -18.18 3.66
N GLU A 35 -2.98 -16.96 3.74
CA GLU A 35 -2.84 -15.97 2.67
C GLU A 35 -1.37 -15.52 2.52
N PHE A 36 -0.61 -15.53 3.63
CA PHE A 36 0.78 -15.09 3.67
C PHE A 36 1.70 -16.11 4.36
N LEU A 37 2.94 -16.22 3.85
CA LEU A 37 4.00 -17.05 4.44
C LEU A 37 4.54 -16.47 5.76
N VAL A 38 4.65 -15.15 5.84
CA VAL A 38 5.09 -14.38 7.01
C VAL A 38 4.48 -12.98 6.94
N GLN A 39 4.12 -12.41 8.09
CA GLN A 39 3.65 -11.03 8.20
C GLN A 39 4.68 -10.21 8.98
N ILE A 40 5.15 -9.10 8.40
CA ILE A 40 6.12 -8.21 9.03
C ILE A 40 5.41 -6.90 9.34
N LYS A 41 5.25 -6.60 10.62
CA LYS A 41 4.49 -5.44 11.09
C LYS A 41 5.42 -4.40 11.71
N MET A 42 5.11 -3.13 11.51
CA MET A 42 5.71 -2.08 12.31
C MET A 42 5.35 -2.33 13.79
N PRO A 43 6.25 -2.02 14.74
CA PRO A 43 5.89 -2.09 16.15
C PRO A 43 4.68 -1.20 16.40
N GLU A 44 3.72 -1.69 17.19
CA GLU A 44 2.68 -0.82 17.73
C GLU A 44 3.35 0.32 18.51
N ASP A 45 2.94 1.56 18.23
CA ASP A 45 3.43 2.72 18.96
C ASP A 45 2.97 2.62 20.42
N GLN A 46 3.91 2.25 21.30
CA GLN A 46 3.68 2.14 22.74
C GLN A 46 3.57 3.52 23.42
N SER A 47 3.78 4.63 22.70
CA SER A 47 3.75 5.99 23.27
C SER A 47 2.34 6.46 23.64
N GLY A 48 1.29 5.78 23.16
CA GLY A 48 -0.10 6.16 23.41
C GLY A 48 -0.52 7.50 22.80
N ALA A 49 0.35 8.15 22.01
CA ALA A 49 0.09 9.47 21.46
C ALA A 49 -0.86 9.44 20.26
N MET A 50 -0.91 8.35 19.47
CA MET A 50 -1.88 8.15 18.38
C MET A 50 -2.14 6.65 18.10
N PRO A 51 -2.84 5.90 18.96
CA PRO A 51 -3.13 4.47 18.72
C PRO A 51 -4.20 4.22 17.63
N PHE A 52 -4.63 5.23 16.89
CA PHE A 52 -5.94 5.19 16.23
C PHE A 52 -5.95 4.86 14.74
N VAL A 53 -5.00 5.28 13.91
CA VAL A 53 -5.21 5.16 12.46
C VAL A 53 -5.03 3.72 11.98
N ASP A 54 -3.89 3.10 12.26
CA ASP A 54 -3.63 1.72 11.81
C ASP A 54 -4.12 0.66 12.82
N SER A 55 -3.75 0.78 14.09
CA SER A 55 -4.03 -0.27 15.07
C SER A 55 -5.52 -0.47 15.37
N SER A 56 -6.35 0.57 15.27
CA SER A 56 -7.78 0.49 15.63
C SER A 56 -8.73 0.17 14.48
N MET A 57 -8.33 0.44 13.22
CA MET A 57 -9.23 0.31 12.06
C MET A 57 -9.06 -0.96 11.22
N GLY A 58 -7.93 -1.68 11.32
CA GLY A 58 -7.73 -2.85 10.44
C GLY A 58 -6.66 -3.88 10.82
N ASP A 59 -5.86 -3.69 11.88
CA ASP A 59 -4.80 -4.67 12.20
C ASP A 59 -5.35 -5.99 12.79
N MET A 60 -6.34 -5.92 13.69
CA MET A 60 -6.91 -7.12 14.32
C MET A 60 -7.60 -8.06 13.31
N GLN A 61 -8.23 -7.53 12.26
CA GLN A 61 -8.90 -8.33 11.23
C GLN A 61 -7.93 -9.02 10.26
N ARG A 62 -6.62 -8.69 10.32
CA ARG A 62 -5.59 -9.19 9.41
C ARG A 62 -4.59 -10.11 10.09
N ARG A 63 -4.88 -10.57 11.31
CA ARG A 63 -4.15 -11.65 11.97
C ARG A 63 -4.64 -12.98 11.40
N HIS A 64 -3.71 -13.85 11.05
CA HIS A 64 -4.03 -15.20 10.62
C HIS A 64 -3.36 -16.20 11.57
N PRO A 65 -4.11 -17.17 12.14
CA PRO A 65 -3.58 -18.06 13.19
C PRO A 65 -2.36 -18.86 12.73
N GLN A 66 -2.26 -19.16 11.42
CA GLN A 66 -1.16 -19.92 10.84
C GLN A 66 -0.07 -19.06 10.15
N THR A 67 -0.17 -17.73 10.18
CA THR A 67 0.86 -16.85 9.59
C THR A 67 1.73 -16.28 10.70
N ALA A 68 3.03 -16.59 10.66
CA ALA A 68 3.97 -16.06 11.64
C ALA A 68 4.09 -14.52 11.53
N GLU A 69 3.93 -13.82 12.64
CA GLU A 69 4.15 -12.38 12.73
C GLU A 69 5.58 -12.06 13.21
N ARG A 70 6.20 -11.03 12.62
CA ARG A 70 7.52 -10.53 13.01
C ARG A 70 7.51 -9.01 13.09
N ASN A 71 8.29 -8.46 14.03
CA ASN A 71 8.46 -7.02 14.20
C ASN A 71 9.49 -6.47 13.21
N ALA A 72 9.07 -5.52 12.36
CA ALA A 72 9.88 -4.90 11.32
C ALA A 72 11.19 -4.28 11.84
N ALA A 73 11.20 -3.72 13.06
CA ALA A 73 12.41 -3.14 13.65
C ALA A 73 13.48 -4.19 13.99
N ARG A 74 13.08 -5.47 14.08
CA ARG A 74 13.95 -6.60 14.45
C ARG A 74 14.22 -7.55 13.30
N VAL A 75 13.76 -7.23 12.09
CA VAL A 75 13.95 -8.05 10.89
C VAL A 75 14.80 -7.29 9.89
N LYS A 76 15.87 -7.91 9.42
CA LYS A 76 16.64 -7.40 8.29
C LYS A 76 16.12 -8.01 7.00
N LEU A 77 16.15 -7.23 5.92
CA LEU A 77 15.57 -7.65 4.64
C LEU A 77 16.17 -8.96 4.12
N TRP A 78 17.49 -9.17 4.28
CA TRP A 78 18.17 -10.40 3.85
C TRP A 78 17.74 -11.64 4.65
N GLU A 79 17.34 -11.51 5.92
CA GLU A 79 16.84 -12.64 6.73
C GLU A 79 15.52 -13.21 6.21
N VAL A 80 14.84 -12.43 5.37
CA VAL A 80 13.64 -12.85 4.66
C VAL A 80 14.04 -13.24 3.25
N LEU A 81 14.56 -12.30 2.46
CA LEU A 81 14.77 -12.50 1.02
C LEU A 81 15.81 -13.57 0.66
N ASP A 82 16.69 -14.00 1.57
CA ASP A 82 17.68 -15.05 1.32
C ASP A 82 17.18 -16.46 1.64
N LYS A 83 16.03 -16.60 2.33
CA LYS A 83 15.47 -17.91 2.67
C LYS A 83 14.89 -18.58 1.43
N ASP A 84 15.24 -19.86 1.25
CA ASP A 84 14.72 -20.68 0.14
C ASP A 84 13.19 -20.74 0.12
N GLU A 85 12.54 -20.76 1.29
CA GLU A 85 11.09 -20.75 1.44
C GLU A 85 10.41 -19.53 0.77
N TYR A 86 11.11 -18.39 0.70
CA TYR A 86 10.54 -17.14 0.18
C TYR A 86 11.05 -16.80 -1.23
N LYS A 87 11.88 -17.66 -1.83
CA LYS A 87 12.36 -17.45 -3.20
C LYS A 87 11.20 -17.48 -4.18
N GLY A 88 11.06 -16.40 -4.95
CA GLY A 88 10.00 -16.25 -5.95
C GLY A 88 8.65 -15.80 -5.37
N ALA A 89 8.54 -15.59 -4.05
CA ALA A 89 7.34 -15.05 -3.45
C ALA A 89 7.17 -13.54 -3.75
N GLU A 90 5.93 -13.10 -3.83
CA GLU A 90 5.57 -11.68 -3.83
C GLU A 90 5.30 -11.20 -2.40
N MET A 91 5.60 -9.93 -2.14
CA MET A 91 5.27 -9.27 -0.88
C MET A 91 4.09 -8.33 -1.12
N ALA A 92 3.04 -8.47 -0.32
CA ALA A 92 2.01 -7.45 -0.20
C ALA A 92 2.46 -6.44 0.86
N TYR A 93 2.52 -5.17 0.48
CA TYR A 93 2.78 -4.06 1.38
C TYR A 93 1.52 -3.20 1.45
N THR A 94 0.89 -3.19 2.62
CA THR A 94 -0.25 -2.32 2.90
C THR A 94 0.20 -1.18 3.79
N TYR A 95 -0.18 0.04 3.43
CA TYR A 95 0.02 1.23 4.26
C TYR A 95 -1.27 2.04 4.35
N ASP A 96 -1.36 2.88 5.38
CA ASP A 96 -2.53 3.70 5.71
C ASP A 96 -3.79 2.82 5.75
N PHE A 97 -4.06 2.23 6.90
CA PHE A 97 -5.16 1.29 7.03
C PHE A 97 -6.55 1.95 6.95
N GLY A 98 -6.62 3.29 6.97
CA GLY A 98 -7.85 4.02 6.65
C GLY A 98 -8.19 3.89 5.17
N ASP A 99 -7.25 4.24 4.29
CA ASP A 99 -7.43 4.17 2.83
C ASP A 99 -7.17 2.77 2.24
N GLY A 100 -6.41 1.94 2.96
CA GLY A 100 -6.08 0.56 2.62
C GLY A 100 -5.20 0.45 1.37
N TRP A 101 -4.15 1.25 1.24
CA TRP A 101 -3.30 1.20 0.06
C TRP A 101 -2.48 -0.07 0.00
N GLU A 102 -2.70 -0.88 -1.04
CA GLU A 102 -1.97 -2.13 -1.28
C GLU A 102 -0.95 -1.98 -2.41
N HIS A 103 0.26 -2.46 -2.16
CA HIS A 103 1.33 -2.57 -3.14
C HIS A 103 1.81 -4.01 -3.22
N VAL A 104 1.90 -4.52 -4.44
CA VAL A 104 2.60 -5.78 -4.71
C VAL A 104 4.06 -5.45 -5.00
N VAL A 105 4.95 -6.16 -4.32
CA VAL A 105 6.39 -5.94 -4.37
C VAL A 105 7.08 -7.26 -4.67
N SER A 106 7.73 -7.32 -5.84
CA SER A 106 8.43 -8.52 -6.31
C SER A 106 9.94 -8.28 -6.33
N VAL A 107 10.72 -9.32 -6.04
CA VAL A 107 12.20 -9.29 -6.13
C VAL A 107 12.61 -9.87 -7.48
N VAL A 108 13.06 -9.02 -8.40
CA VAL A 108 13.44 -9.48 -9.77
C VAL A 108 14.92 -9.83 -9.91
N GLY A 109 15.75 -9.60 -8.89
CA GLY A 109 17.16 -9.92 -8.96
C GLY A 109 17.99 -9.35 -7.81
N ARG A 110 19.30 -9.58 -7.89
CA ARG A 110 20.31 -9.05 -6.98
C ARG A 110 21.33 -8.24 -7.78
N ALA A 111 21.78 -7.15 -7.19
CA ALA A 111 22.87 -6.31 -7.70
C ALA A 111 23.91 -6.08 -6.59
N PRO A 112 25.15 -5.72 -6.95
CA PRO A 112 26.16 -5.29 -5.98
C PRO A 112 25.63 -4.21 -5.03
N ALA A 113 26.14 -4.21 -3.80
CA ALA A 113 25.75 -3.21 -2.81
C ALA A 113 26.22 -1.81 -3.23
N THR A 114 25.35 -0.83 -3.02
CA THR A 114 25.60 0.60 -3.23
C THR A 114 25.33 1.34 -1.92
N GLU A 115 25.93 2.51 -1.76
CA GLU A 115 25.68 3.38 -0.60
C GLU A 115 24.34 4.11 -0.67
N ARG A 116 23.66 4.05 -1.84
CA ARG A 116 22.40 4.76 -2.11
C ARG A 116 21.38 3.88 -2.82
N ILE A 117 20.13 4.16 -2.53
CA ILE A 117 18.92 3.68 -3.19
C ILE A 117 18.71 4.53 -4.44
N THR A 118 18.43 3.88 -5.56
CA THR A 118 18.16 4.58 -6.82
C THR A 118 16.95 3.97 -7.50
N CYS A 119 16.03 4.82 -7.90
CA CYS A 119 14.94 4.48 -8.79
C CYS A 119 15.45 4.40 -10.24
N THR A 120 15.26 3.26 -10.88
CA THR A 120 15.73 2.97 -12.23
C THR A 120 14.67 3.22 -13.30
N GLU A 121 13.41 2.95 -12.98
CA GLU A 121 12.23 3.09 -13.83
C GLU A 121 10.96 3.29 -13.00
N GLY A 122 9.89 3.75 -13.64
CA GLY A 122 8.60 3.98 -13.01
C GLY A 122 7.62 4.65 -13.96
N GLU A 123 6.35 4.63 -13.56
CA GLU A 123 5.26 5.28 -14.28
C GLU A 123 4.16 5.71 -13.31
N GLY A 124 3.40 6.72 -13.72
CA GLY A 124 2.27 7.21 -12.95
C GLY A 124 2.65 8.07 -11.74
N ARG A 125 1.70 8.90 -11.34
CA ARG A 125 1.84 9.72 -10.13
C ARG A 125 1.55 8.89 -8.87
N GLY A 126 2.16 9.29 -7.76
CA GLY A 126 1.67 8.91 -6.43
C GLY A 126 0.20 9.27 -6.22
N VAL A 127 -0.50 8.48 -5.41
CA VAL A 127 -1.90 8.74 -5.04
C VAL A 127 -1.98 9.97 -4.12
N ALA A 128 -3.13 10.63 -4.10
CA ALA A 128 -3.41 11.63 -3.09
C ALA A 128 -3.59 10.92 -1.73
N GLU A 129 -2.85 11.33 -0.71
CA GLU A 129 -3.02 10.82 0.66
C GLU A 129 -4.41 11.21 1.18
N ASP A 130 -5.03 10.34 1.99
CA ASP A 130 -6.34 10.57 2.63
C ASP A 130 -7.52 10.77 1.65
N VAL A 131 -7.41 10.29 0.41
CA VAL A 131 -8.41 10.55 -0.65
C VAL A 131 -9.63 9.62 -0.57
N GLY A 132 -9.58 8.61 0.31
CA GLY A 132 -10.57 7.55 0.45
C GLY A 132 -10.22 6.30 -0.36
N GLY A 133 -8.93 5.96 -0.39
CA GLY A 133 -8.37 4.78 -1.03
C GLY A 133 -8.53 4.78 -2.55
N THR A 134 -8.48 3.59 -3.14
CA THR A 134 -8.52 3.41 -4.61
C THR A 134 -9.77 4.07 -5.23
N ARG A 135 -10.94 3.91 -4.60
CA ARG A 135 -12.20 4.54 -5.09
C ARG A 135 -12.12 6.05 -5.00
N GLY A 136 -11.56 6.56 -3.89
CA GLY A 136 -11.30 7.97 -3.69
C GLY A 136 -10.47 8.58 -4.79
N TRP A 137 -9.36 7.92 -5.12
CA TRP A 137 -8.42 8.32 -6.16
C TRP A 137 -9.03 8.28 -7.56
N GLU A 138 -9.78 7.24 -7.91
CA GLU A 138 -10.48 7.18 -9.20
C GLU A 138 -11.51 8.29 -9.35
N ARG A 139 -12.24 8.62 -8.27
CA ARG A 139 -13.18 9.76 -8.25
C ARG A 139 -12.48 11.09 -8.44
N LEU A 140 -11.33 11.29 -7.78
CA LEU A 140 -10.53 12.51 -7.95
C LEU A 140 -10.05 12.65 -9.41
N LYS A 141 -9.48 11.60 -10.00
CA LYS A 141 -9.11 11.60 -11.42
C LYS A 141 -10.29 11.85 -12.34
N ALA A 142 -11.46 11.29 -12.03
CA ALA A 142 -12.68 11.52 -12.80
C ALA A 142 -13.13 12.99 -12.73
N ALA A 143 -12.99 13.65 -11.57
CA ALA A 143 -13.30 15.07 -11.42
C ALA A 143 -12.44 15.94 -12.37
N TYR A 144 -11.14 15.68 -12.47
CA TYR A 144 -10.24 16.39 -13.39
C TYR A 144 -10.44 16.05 -14.87
N ARG A 145 -11.08 14.91 -15.19
CA ARG A 145 -11.44 14.53 -16.57
C ARG A 145 -12.81 15.05 -17.00
N ALA A 146 -13.64 15.52 -16.06
CA ALA A 146 -14.96 16.02 -16.37
C ALA A 146 -14.87 17.36 -17.12
N GLU A 147 -15.56 17.47 -18.25
CA GLU A 147 -15.63 18.71 -19.03
C GLU A 147 -16.36 19.82 -18.25
N ASN A 148 -17.40 19.44 -17.50
CA ASN A 148 -18.13 20.33 -16.61
C ASN A 148 -18.29 19.68 -15.22
N PRO A 149 -17.32 19.85 -14.31
CA PRO A 149 -17.38 19.21 -13.01
C PRO A 149 -18.49 19.80 -12.14
N ASP A 150 -19.23 18.93 -11.46
CA ASP A 150 -20.27 19.31 -10.52
C ASP A 150 -19.68 19.91 -9.23
N LYS A 151 -20.56 20.25 -8.28
CA LYS A 151 -20.14 20.87 -7.02
C LYS A 151 -19.22 19.94 -6.19
N GLU A 152 -19.57 18.65 -6.09
CA GLU A 152 -18.80 17.67 -5.30
C GLU A 152 -17.42 17.43 -5.95
N GLN A 153 -17.37 17.32 -7.28
CA GLN A 153 -16.13 17.19 -8.03
C GLN A 153 -15.22 18.41 -7.83
N LYS A 154 -15.77 19.62 -7.91
CA LYS A 154 -15.02 20.86 -7.66
C LYS A 154 -14.52 20.97 -6.22
N GLU A 155 -15.31 20.53 -5.24
CA GLU A 155 -14.88 20.45 -3.84
C GLU A 155 -13.72 19.47 -3.68
N LYS A 156 -13.81 18.29 -4.30
CA LYS A 156 -12.76 17.29 -4.24
C LYS A 156 -11.46 17.74 -4.94
N MET A 157 -11.57 18.46 -6.05
CA MET A 157 -10.43 19.08 -6.73
C MET A 157 -9.73 20.10 -5.82
N ARG A 158 -10.48 21.03 -5.24
CA ARG A 158 -9.95 22.05 -4.31
C ARG A 158 -9.27 21.43 -3.10
N TRP A 159 -9.88 20.41 -2.50
CA TRP A 159 -9.28 19.68 -1.39
C TRP A 159 -7.89 19.13 -1.76
N PHE A 160 -7.73 18.52 -2.95
CA PHE A 160 -6.42 18.03 -3.38
C PHE A 160 -5.43 19.17 -3.68
N GLU A 161 -5.91 20.32 -4.12
CA GLU A 161 -5.07 21.47 -4.46
C GLU A 161 -4.49 22.19 -3.24
N SER A 162 -5.13 22.08 -2.06
CA SER A 162 -4.73 22.85 -0.88
C SER A 162 -4.72 22.14 0.47
N GLU A 163 -5.41 21.02 0.63
CA GLU A 163 -5.68 20.43 1.95
C GLU A 163 -5.12 19.02 2.14
N ALA A 164 -4.99 18.24 1.06
CA ALA A 164 -4.39 16.91 1.14
C ALA A 164 -2.97 16.96 1.72
N SER A 165 -2.56 15.93 2.46
CA SER A 165 -1.23 15.85 3.08
C SER A 165 -0.09 15.98 2.06
N ASN A 166 -0.34 15.54 0.82
CA ASN A 166 0.54 15.72 -0.34
C ASN A 166 -0.09 16.61 -1.43
N ALA A 167 -0.79 17.68 -1.02
CA ALA A 167 -1.50 18.59 -1.91
C ALA A 167 -0.63 19.12 -3.06
N ASP A 168 -1.25 19.23 -4.23
CA ASP A 168 -0.63 19.78 -5.44
C ASP A 168 -1.52 20.89 -5.99
N ARG A 169 -1.07 22.15 -5.87
CA ARG A 169 -1.82 23.34 -6.29
C ARG A 169 -2.21 23.34 -7.77
N ASP A 170 -1.49 22.61 -8.61
CA ASP A 170 -1.81 22.50 -10.04
C ASP A 170 -2.77 21.33 -10.33
N GLY A 171 -3.11 20.54 -9.31
CA GLY A 171 -4.02 19.41 -9.41
C GLY A 171 -3.55 18.30 -10.36
N LEU A 172 -4.53 17.59 -10.93
CA LEU A 172 -4.33 16.44 -11.82
C LEU A 172 -4.72 16.71 -13.28
N GLY A 173 -4.99 17.98 -13.64
CA GLY A 173 -5.42 18.35 -14.99
C GLY A 173 -4.45 17.94 -16.10
N GLY A 174 -4.97 17.75 -17.31
CA GLY A 174 -4.18 17.28 -18.46
C GLY A 174 -3.57 15.90 -18.21
N ASN A 175 -2.26 15.75 -18.43
CA ASN A 175 -1.56 14.49 -18.20
C ASN A 175 -0.94 14.36 -16.79
N ARG A 176 -1.29 15.24 -15.84
CA ARG A 176 -0.64 15.29 -14.52
C ARG A 176 -0.94 14.08 -13.63
N ALA A 177 -2.07 13.40 -13.86
CA ALA A 177 -2.37 12.13 -13.19
C ALA A 177 -1.39 11.00 -13.55
N ALA A 178 -0.77 11.05 -14.73
CA ALA A 178 0.25 10.10 -15.17
C ALA A 178 1.68 10.64 -15.04
N ARG A 179 1.84 11.91 -14.66
CA ARG A 179 3.14 12.57 -14.60
C ARG A 179 4.01 11.91 -13.53
N TRP A 180 5.20 11.52 -13.95
CA TRP A 180 6.24 10.94 -13.13
C TRP A 180 7.61 11.39 -13.64
N SER A 181 8.59 11.48 -12.75
CA SER A 181 9.97 11.83 -13.12
C SER A 181 10.97 11.05 -12.29
N LYS A 182 11.75 10.20 -12.96
CA LYS A 182 12.90 9.50 -12.37
C LYS A 182 13.87 10.46 -11.67
N ALA A 183 14.10 11.62 -12.29
CA ALA A 183 15.04 12.61 -11.76
C ALA A 183 14.50 13.26 -10.48
N GLU A 184 13.20 13.55 -10.41
CA GLU A 184 12.57 14.07 -9.19
C GLU A 184 12.63 13.02 -8.06
N VAL A 185 12.26 11.76 -8.35
CA VAL A 185 12.32 10.66 -7.36
C VAL A 185 13.73 10.46 -6.81
N ASN A 186 14.74 10.37 -7.68
CA ASN A 186 16.12 10.18 -7.22
C ASN A 186 16.68 11.39 -6.47
N ARG A 187 16.20 12.60 -6.76
CA ARG A 187 16.55 13.80 -5.98
C ARG A 187 15.99 13.69 -4.57
N SER A 188 14.71 13.33 -4.43
CA SER A 188 14.07 13.15 -3.12
C SER A 188 14.71 12.03 -2.30
N LEU A 189 15.11 10.92 -2.94
CA LEU A 189 15.87 9.85 -2.28
C LEU A 189 17.20 10.39 -1.73
N ALA A 190 17.97 11.11 -2.56
CA ALA A 190 19.24 11.68 -2.14
C ALA A 190 19.08 12.73 -1.01
N GLU A 191 18.04 13.57 -1.08
CA GLU A 191 17.70 14.56 -0.04
C GLU A 191 17.31 13.90 1.29
N ALA A 192 16.69 12.72 1.24
CA ALA A 192 16.39 11.89 2.41
C ALA A 192 17.61 11.13 2.95
N GLY A 193 18.77 11.24 2.31
CA GLY A 193 19.98 10.48 2.67
C GLY A 193 19.87 8.99 2.33
N LEU A 194 18.98 8.63 1.39
CA LEU A 194 18.74 7.27 0.94
C LEU A 194 19.52 6.91 -0.31
#